data_AF-A0A7X4KHN3-F1
#
_entry.id   AF-A0A7X4KHN3-F1
#
_cell.length_a   1.000
_cell.length_b   1.000
_cell.length_c   1.000
_cell.angle_alpha   90.00
_cell.angle_beta   90.00
_cell.angle_gamma   90.00
#
_symmetry.space_group_name_H-M   'P 1'
#
loop_
_entity.id
_entity.type
_entity.pdbx_description
1 polymer ?
#
loop_
_entity_poly.entity_id
_entity_poly.type
_entity_poly.pdbx_seq_one_letter_code
_entity_poly.pdbx_strand_id
1 'polypeptide(L)'
;MPNDFPDSDDDALVQQDRLWQGNGWTARVIKNDDDDGWAVAMIKDGEPEPALVGPWTMGRDKKNPKPLDVNAFNTLVKTANEVIRRHEQQLHAQLHKNVFVNTDDGQCKVCLDITPDEDDPYATLTAFDQYGEELARVRVAPTFKLSVASATGWIENGYKKP
;
A
#
# COMPACT_ATOMS: atom_id res chain seq x y z
N MET A 1 -32.05 35.39 -0.97
CA MET A 1 -32.35 34.19 -0.17
C MET A 1 -31.03 33.64 0.30
N PRO A 2 -30.74 33.57 1.61
CA PRO A 2 -29.53 32.91 2.09
C PRO A 2 -29.69 31.40 1.92
N ASN A 3 -28.67 30.79 1.31
CA ASN A 3 -28.58 29.35 1.05
C ASN A 3 -28.27 28.65 2.37
N ASP A 4 -29.29 27.98 2.92
CA ASP A 4 -29.19 27.08 4.06
C ASP A 4 -28.36 25.86 3.61
N PHE A 5 -27.06 25.90 3.87
CA PHE A 5 -26.26 24.68 3.87
C PHE A 5 -26.57 23.98 5.19
N PRO A 6 -27.16 22.78 5.20
CA PRO A 6 -27.27 22.04 6.44
C PRO A 6 -25.84 21.80 6.94
N ASP A 7 -25.53 22.41 8.07
CA ASP A 7 -24.44 22.02 8.95
C ASP A 7 -24.66 20.53 9.24
N SER A 8 -23.83 19.67 8.64
CA SER A 8 -23.88 18.23 8.90
C SER A 8 -23.26 17.97 10.27
N ASP A 9 -23.98 18.35 11.32
CA ASP A 9 -23.86 17.85 12.70
C ASP A 9 -24.25 16.34 12.74
N ASP A 10 -23.52 15.48 12.03
CA ASP A 10 -23.68 14.01 12.11
C ASP A 10 -22.32 13.33 12.37
N ASP A 11 -21.54 13.85 13.31
CA ASP A 11 -20.38 13.14 13.91
C ASP A 11 -20.81 12.32 15.14
N ALA A 12 -22.08 11.91 15.19
CA ALA A 12 -22.52 10.96 16.21
C ALA A 12 -22.01 9.57 15.82
N LEU A 13 -20.82 9.19 16.32
CA LEU A 13 -20.20 7.88 16.13
C LEU A 13 -21.25 6.75 16.16
N VAL A 14 -21.64 6.24 14.99
CA VAL A 14 -22.67 5.22 14.88
C VAL A 14 -22.12 3.89 15.41
N GLN A 15 -22.71 3.34 16.46
CA GLN A 15 -22.30 2.07 17.08
C GLN A 15 -23.44 1.05 17.02
N GLN A 16 -23.72 0.56 15.81
CA GLN A 16 -24.77 -0.42 15.54
C GLN A 16 -24.18 -1.80 15.23
N ASP A 17 -24.96 -2.86 15.41
CA ASP A 17 -24.60 -4.25 15.12
C ASP A 17 -23.93 -4.49 13.74
N ARG A 18 -24.27 -3.67 12.74
CA ARG A 18 -23.80 -3.78 11.35
C ARG A 18 -23.01 -2.56 10.86
N LEU A 19 -22.92 -1.51 11.66
CA LEU A 19 -22.24 -0.27 11.30
C LEU A 19 -21.58 0.30 12.55
N TRP A 20 -20.26 0.29 12.60
CA TRP A 20 -19.49 0.97 13.63
C TRP A 20 -18.67 2.11 13.04
N GLN A 21 -18.68 3.25 13.72
CA GLN A 21 -17.82 4.38 13.44
C GLN A 21 -17.00 4.70 14.69
N GLY A 22 -15.70 4.93 14.49
CA GLY A 22 -14.78 5.22 15.58
C GLY A 22 -13.34 5.33 15.10
N ASN A 23 -12.51 6.07 15.83
CA ASN A 23 -11.07 6.16 15.55
C ASN A 23 -10.70 6.59 14.11
N GLY A 24 -11.57 7.34 13.41
CA GLY A 24 -11.36 7.71 12.00
C GLY A 24 -11.61 6.58 11.01
N TRP A 25 -12.39 5.57 11.42
CA TRP A 25 -12.75 4.42 10.60
C TRP A 25 -14.25 4.13 10.71
N THR A 26 -14.83 3.68 9.61
CA THR A 26 -16.20 3.19 9.48
C THR A 26 -16.17 1.72 9.08
N ALA A 27 -16.60 0.84 9.96
CA ALA A 27 -16.77 -0.58 9.71
C ALA A 27 -18.22 -0.89 9.35
N ARG A 28 -18.46 -1.31 8.11
CA ARG A 28 -19.79 -1.66 7.60
C ARG A 28 -19.87 -3.14 7.26
N VAL A 29 -20.77 -3.85 7.91
CA VAL A 29 -21.06 -5.26 7.59
C VAL A 29 -21.98 -5.32 6.36
N ILE A 30 -21.44 -5.79 5.25
CA ILE A 30 -22.11 -5.99 3.97
C ILE A 30 -22.33 -7.48 3.71
N LYS A 31 -23.30 -7.82 2.87
CA LYS A 31 -23.45 -9.21 2.41
C LYS A 31 -22.36 -9.51 1.37
N ASN A 32 -21.62 -10.59 1.56
CA ASN A 32 -20.65 -11.04 0.56
C ASN A 32 -21.40 -11.89 -0.48
N ASP A 33 -21.36 -11.45 -1.74
CA ASP A 33 -22.02 -12.17 -2.85
C ASP A 33 -21.23 -13.42 -3.26
N ASP A 34 -19.94 -13.49 -2.95
CA ASP A 34 -19.00 -14.51 -3.43
C ASP A 34 -18.99 -15.81 -2.59
N ASP A 35 -19.28 -15.75 -1.28
CA ASP A 35 -19.02 -16.89 -0.36
C ASP A 35 -20.18 -17.27 0.60
N ASP A 36 -21.43 -16.91 0.29
CA ASP A 36 -22.61 -17.22 1.16
C ASP A 36 -22.36 -16.81 2.64
N GLY A 37 -21.88 -15.57 2.83
CA GLY A 37 -21.43 -15.04 4.11
C GLY A 37 -21.55 -13.52 4.19
N TRP A 38 -21.13 -12.95 5.33
CA TRP A 38 -21.02 -11.50 5.49
C TRP A 38 -19.57 -11.07 5.26
N ALA A 39 -19.36 -9.84 4.84
CA ALA A 39 -18.06 -9.19 4.77
C ALA A 39 -18.13 -7.89 5.57
N VAL A 40 -16.99 -7.47 6.12
CA VAL A 40 -16.86 -6.17 6.77
C VAL A 40 -15.99 -5.28 5.91
N ALA A 41 -16.54 -4.16 5.50
CA ALA A 41 -15.85 -3.11 4.78
C ALA A 41 -15.37 -2.05 5.78
N MET A 42 -14.06 -1.91 5.90
CA MET A 42 -13.39 -0.86 6.67
C MET A 42 -13.09 0.30 5.74
N ILE A 43 -13.79 1.41 5.98
CA ILE A 43 -13.67 2.67 5.24
C ILE A 43 -12.96 3.66 6.15
N LYS A 44 -11.92 4.33 5.64
CA LYS A 44 -11.25 5.39 6.39
C LYS A 44 -12.08 6.66 6.27
N ASP A 45 -12.21 7.40 7.37
CA ASP A 45 -12.93 8.67 7.36
C ASP A 45 -12.30 9.65 6.34
N GLY A 46 -13.13 10.24 5.48
CA GLY A 46 -12.71 11.07 4.35
C GLY A 46 -12.43 10.34 3.02
N GLU A 47 -12.36 9.01 3.00
CA GLU A 47 -12.12 8.22 1.78
C GLU A 47 -13.44 7.58 1.28
N PRO A 48 -13.78 7.70 -0.02
CA PRO A 48 -14.96 7.05 -0.58
C PRO A 48 -14.77 5.53 -0.77
N GLU A 49 -13.53 5.05 -0.78
CA GLU A 49 -13.19 3.65 -1.02
C GLU A 49 -12.85 2.90 0.28
N PRO A 50 -13.32 1.64 0.44
CA PRO A 50 -12.97 0.82 1.58
C PRO A 50 -11.50 0.39 1.49
N ALA A 51 -10.67 0.83 2.44
CA ALA A 51 -9.26 0.44 2.50
C ALA A 51 -9.07 -1.08 2.75
N LEU A 52 -10.07 -1.74 3.33
CA LEU A 52 -10.07 -3.19 3.51
C LEU A 52 -11.50 -3.73 3.44
N VAL A 53 -11.72 -4.76 2.62
CA VAL A 53 -12.93 -5.59 2.70
C VAL A 53 -12.50 -7.01 3.05
N GLY A 54 -12.93 -7.49 4.21
CA GLY A 54 -12.58 -8.81 4.71
C GLY A 54 -13.82 -9.68 4.95
N PRO A 55 -13.71 -11.02 4.82
CA PRO A 55 -14.81 -11.91 5.18
C PRO A 55 -15.14 -11.77 6.68
N TRP A 56 -16.41 -11.54 6.99
CA TRP A 56 -16.95 -11.42 8.33
C TRP A 56 -17.84 -12.63 8.65
N THR A 57 -17.20 -13.75 8.97
CA THR A 57 -17.92 -14.99 9.30
C THR A 57 -17.41 -15.54 10.63
N MET A 58 -17.94 -15.07 11.74
CA MET A 58 -17.54 -15.56 13.06
C MET A 58 -18.67 -16.37 13.72
N GLY A 59 -18.86 -17.61 13.25
CA GLY A 59 -19.75 -18.60 13.89
C GLY A 59 -20.30 -19.67 12.93
N ARG A 60 -20.67 -20.83 13.48
CA ARG A 60 -21.39 -21.91 12.76
C ARG A 60 -22.79 -21.50 12.28
N ASP A 61 -23.30 -20.36 12.76
CA ASP A 61 -24.58 -19.82 12.36
C ASP A 61 -24.37 -18.81 11.23
N LYS A 62 -24.49 -19.27 9.98
CA LYS A 62 -24.37 -18.45 8.77
C LYS A 62 -25.47 -17.38 8.63
N LYS A 63 -26.49 -17.39 9.51
CA LYS A 63 -27.70 -16.57 9.33
C LYS A 63 -27.67 -15.27 10.12
N ASN A 64 -27.06 -15.24 11.31
CA ASN A 64 -26.95 -14.02 12.11
C ASN A 64 -25.49 -13.55 12.19
N PRO A 65 -25.13 -12.40 11.59
CA PRO A 65 -23.81 -11.85 11.77
C PRO A 65 -23.60 -11.57 13.26
N LYS A 66 -22.42 -11.90 13.79
CA LYS A 66 -22.06 -11.51 15.16
C LYS A 66 -22.14 -9.98 15.26
N PRO A 67 -22.78 -9.42 16.31
CA PRO A 67 -22.79 -7.99 16.56
C PRO A 67 -21.35 -7.47 16.51
N LEU A 68 -21.16 -6.41 15.74
CA LEU A 68 -19.89 -5.72 15.71
C LEU A 68 -19.67 -5.09 17.09
N ASP A 69 -18.71 -5.63 17.83
CA ASP A 69 -18.33 -5.16 19.18
C ASP A 69 -17.09 -4.27 19.10
N VAL A 70 -16.88 -3.43 20.12
CA VAL A 70 -15.70 -2.57 20.24
C VAL A 70 -14.38 -3.35 20.08
N ASN A 71 -14.28 -4.58 20.59
CA ASN A 71 -13.07 -5.40 20.47
C ASN A 71 -12.83 -5.86 19.02
N ALA A 72 -13.91 -6.24 18.34
CA ALA A 72 -13.90 -6.63 16.93
C ALA A 72 -13.50 -5.43 16.06
N PHE A 73 -14.13 -4.28 16.29
CA PHE A 73 -13.82 -3.04 15.60
C PHE A 73 -12.35 -2.64 15.75
N ASN A 74 -11.82 -2.60 16.97
CA ASN A 74 -10.42 -2.28 17.21
C ASN A 74 -9.44 -3.23 16.50
N THR A 75 -9.79 -4.51 16.40
CA THR A 75 -8.98 -5.48 15.65
C THR A 75 -8.99 -5.18 14.15
N LEU A 76 -10.17 -4.93 13.58
CA LEU A 76 -10.31 -4.59 12.17
C LEU A 76 -9.61 -3.28 11.83
N VAL A 77 -9.70 -2.26 12.69
CA VAL A 77 -8.96 -1.00 12.54
C VAL A 77 -7.46 -1.27 12.47
N LYS A 78 -6.91 -2.11 13.37
CA LYS A 78 -5.48 -2.47 13.32
C LYS A 78 -5.11 -3.19 12.03
N THR A 79 -5.91 -4.16 11.60
CA THR A 79 -5.67 -4.89 10.34
C THR A 79 -5.76 -3.97 9.13
N ALA A 80 -6.75 -3.07 9.06
CA ALA A 80 -6.91 -2.13 7.96
C ALA A 80 -5.73 -1.15 7.87
N ASN A 81 -5.27 -0.63 9.02
CA ASN A 81 -4.05 0.18 9.07
C ASN A 81 -2.81 -0.61 8.61
N GLU A 82 -2.67 -1.87 9.02
CA GLU A 82 -1.57 -2.72 8.58
C GLU A 82 -1.64 -3.02 7.08
N VAL A 83 -2.84 -3.18 6.52
CA VAL A 83 -3.06 -3.42 5.09
C VAL A 83 -2.73 -2.18 4.27
N ILE A 84 -3.16 -0.99 4.69
CA ILE A 84 -2.72 0.27 4.06
C ILE A 84 -1.20 0.35 4.10
N ARG A 85 -0.60 0.22 5.29
CA ARG A 85 0.86 0.30 5.44
C ARG A 85 1.58 -0.75 4.60
N ARG A 86 1.03 -1.97 4.47
CA ARG A 86 1.59 -3.04 3.64
C ARG A 86 1.42 -2.76 2.16
N HIS A 87 0.31 -2.15 1.74
CA HIS A 87 0.07 -1.73 0.37
C HIS A 87 1.05 -0.62 -0.02
N GLU A 88 1.22 0.38 0.85
CA GLU A 88 2.23 1.43 0.71
C GLU A 88 3.64 0.86 0.69
N GLN A 89 3.96 -0.10 1.57
CA GLN A 89 5.26 -0.77 1.58
C GLN A 89 5.49 -1.64 0.33
N GLN A 90 4.45 -2.28 -0.21
CA GLN A 90 4.54 -3.02 -1.47
C GLN A 90 4.73 -2.07 -2.65
N LEU A 91 4.10 -0.90 -2.63
CA LEU A 91 4.32 0.15 -3.61
C LEU A 91 5.75 0.67 -3.50
N HIS A 92 6.21 1.02 -2.29
CA HIS A 92 7.56 1.49 -2.02
C HIS A 92 8.63 0.44 -2.38
N ALA A 93 8.39 -0.85 -2.13
CA ALA A 93 9.31 -1.92 -2.52
C ALA A 93 9.32 -2.19 -4.04
N GLN A 94 8.24 -1.84 -4.75
CA GLN A 94 8.22 -1.85 -6.20
C GLN A 94 8.96 -0.64 -6.78
N LEU A 95 8.80 0.53 -6.15
CA LEU A 95 9.40 1.78 -6.59
C LEU A 95 10.90 1.87 -6.26
N HIS A 96 11.33 1.36 -5.11
CA HIS A 96 12.71 1.42 -4.64
C HIS A 96 13.30 0.02 -4.57
N LYS A 97 13.92 -0.43 -5.65
CA LYS A 97 14.65 -1.71 -5.71
C LYS A 97 16.14 -1.49 -5.54
N ASN A 98 16.83 -2.44 -4.94
CA ASN A 98 18.29 -2.46 -4.95
C ASN A 98 18.81 -3.90 -5.07
N VAL A 99 19.95 -4.04 -5.71
CA VAL A 99 20.66 -5.30 -5.88
C VAL A 99 22.14 -5.09 -5.56
N PHE A 100 22.77 -6.11 -5.00
CA PHE A 100 24.20 -6.14 -4.78
C PHE A 100 24.84 -7.00 -5.85
N VAL A 101 25.86 -6.47 -6.51
CA VAL A 101 26.63 -7.13 -7.55
C VAL A 101 28.06 -7.23 -7.08
N ASN A 102 28.63 -8.42 -7.06
CA ASN A 102 30.05 -8.59 -6.81
C ASN A 102 30.80 -8.39 -8.13
N THR A 103 31.73 -7.45 -8.14
CA THR A 103 32.62 -7.12 -9.26
C THR A 103 34.07 -7.38 -8.84
N ASP A 104 35.01 -7.38 -9.80
CA ASP A 104 36.44 -7.54 -9.50
C ASP A 104 37.00 -6.46 -8.54
N ASP A 105 36.39 -5.27 -8.53
CA ASP A 105 36.79 -4.14 -7.65
C ASP A 105 36.13 -4.19 -6.26
N GLY A 106 35.10 -5.04 -6.08
CA GLY A 106 34.37 -5.17 -4.83
C GLY A 106 32.85 -5.34 -5.02
N GLN A 107 32.12 -5.27 -3.90
CA GLN A 107 30.66 -5.31 -3.92
C GLN A 107 30.09 -3.95 -4.31
N CYS A 108 29.48 -3.87 -5.49
CA CYS A 108 28.73 -2.72 -5.96
C CYS A 108 27.25 -2.87 -5.60
N LYS A 109 26.66 -1.85 -4.97
CA LYS A 109 25.22 -1.75 -4.73
C LYS A 109 24.57 -0.91 -5.82
N VAL A 110 23.66 -1.50 -6.58
CA VAL A 110 22.87 -0.79 -7.59
C VAL A 110 21.46 -0.58 -7.05
N CYS A 111 21.04 0.68 -6.97
CA CYS A 111 19.70 1.11 -6.60
C CYS A 111 18.91 1.52 -7.84
N LEU A 112 17.65 1.12 -7.94
CA LEU A 112 16.66 1.58 -8.90
C LEU A 112 15.56 2.29 -8.13
N ASP A 113 15.36 3.56 -8.45
CA ASP A 113 14.38 4.44 -7.84
C ASP A 113 13.37 4.87 -8.90
N ILE A 114 12.15 4.34 -8.86
CA ILE A 114 11.08 4.66 -9.80
C ILE A 114 10.25 5.80 -9.21
N THR A 115 10.15 6.90 -9.95
CA THR A 115 9.26 8.03 -9.64
C THR A 115 7.97 7.84 -10.43
N PRO A 116 6.84 7.49 -9.78
CA PRO A 116 5.54 7.42 -10.42
C PRO A 116 4.98 8.84 -10.52
N ASP A 117 5.41 9.56 -11.55
CA ASP A 117 4.85 10.88 -11.89
C ASP A 117 3.68 10.69 -12.87
N GLU A 118 2.62 11.48 -12.74
CA GLU A 118 1.43 11.40 -13.61
C GLU A 118 1.71 11.91 -15.03
N ASP A 119 2.70 12.79 -15.20
CA ASP A 119 3.04 13.40 -16.49
C ASP A 119 4.28 12.76 -17.13
N ASP A 120 5.33 12.43 -16.36
CA ASP A 120 6.56 11.82 -16.90
C ASP A 120 7.16 10.77 -15.94
N PRO A 121 6.64 9.54 -15.89
CA PRO A 121 7.17 8.50 -15.01
C PRO A 121 8.57 8.08 -15.47
N TYR A 122 9.56 8.22 -14.58
CA TYR A 122 10.95 7.82 -14.84
C TYR A 122 11.52 6.98 -13.71
N ALA A 123 12.62 6.28 -13.98
CA ALA A 123 13.40 5.65 -12.93
C ALA A 123 14.87 6.08 -12.97
N THR A 124 15.53 6.06 -11.82
CA THR A 124 16.92 6.42 -11.66
C THR A 124 17.70 5.21 -11.16
N LEU A 125 18.69 4.78 -11.95
CA LEU A 125 19.69 3.80 -11.53
C LEU A 125 20.88 4.54 -10.92
N THR A 126 21.26 4.16 -9.70
CA THR A 126 22.43 4.69 -9.02
C THR A 126 23.31 3.52 -8.57
N ALA A 127 24.58 3.55 -8.94
CA ALA A 127 25.58 2.58 -8.49
C ALA A 127 26.38 3.18 -7.33
N PHE A 128 26.56 2.39 -6.28
CA PHE A 128 27.39 2.70 -5.13
C PHE A 128 28.47 1.63 -4.99
N ASP A 129 29.68 2.04 -4.63
CA ASP A 129 30.77 1.11 -4.33
C ASP A 129 30.63 0.49 -2.92
N GLN A 130 31.54 -0.41 -2.54
CA GLN A 130 31.59 -1.05 -1.23
C GLN A 130 31.73 -0.05 -0.06
N TYR A 131 32.30 1.13 -0.32
CA TYR A 131 32.42 2.22 0.64
C TYR A 131 31.19 3.14 0.70
N GLY A 132 30.16 2.87 -0.13
CA GLY A 132 28.96 3.70 -0.24
C GLY A 132 29.13 4.97 -1.10
N GLU A 133 30.23 5.06 -1.86
CA GLU A 133 30.48 6.16 -2.80
C GLU A 133 29.67 5.98 -4.07
N GLU A 134 28.98 7.04 -4.53
CA GLU A 134 28.24 7.02 -5.80
C GLU A 134 29.23 6.95 -6.97
N LEU A 135 29.22 5.82 -7.68
CA LEU A 135 30.04 5.61 -8.87
C LEU A 135 29.40 6.24 -10.11
N ALA A 136 28.08 6.09 -10.24
CA ALA A 136 27.33 6.61 -11.37
C ALA A 136 25.83 6.69 -11.09
N ARG A 137 25.16 7.58 -11.83
CA ARG A 137 23.71 7.75 -11.79
C ARG A 137 23.16 8.00 -13.19
N VAL A 138 22.13 7.26 -13.59
CA VAL A 138 21.50 7.38 -14.91
C VAL A 138 19.97 7.26 -14.83
N ARG A 139 19.26 8.00 -15.68
CA ARG A 139 17.80 7.87 -15.84
C ARG A 139 17.45 6.79 -16.85
N VAL A 140 16.62 5.83 -16.43
CA VAL A 140 16.09 4.73 -17.23
C VAL A 140 14.56 4.75 -17.26
N ALA A 141 13.97 3.90 -18.09
CA ALA A 141 12.52 3.75 -18.14
C ALA A 141 11.97 3.24 -16.79
N PRO A 142 10.76 3.66 -16.37
CA PRO A 142 10.13 3.19 -15.14
C PRO A 142 9.83 1.68 -15.17
N THR A 143 9.78 1.10 -16.36
CA THR A 143 9.60 -0.34 -16.58
C THR A 143 10.91 -1.14 -16.51
N PHE A 144 12.05 -0.50 -16.20
CA PHE A 144 13.35 -1.15 -16.15
C PHE A 144 13.38 -2.22 -15.04
N LYS A 145 13.69 -3.46 -15.41
CA LYS A 145 13.82 -4.57 -14.46
C LYS A 145 15.24 -4.63 -13.93
N LEU A 146 15.46 -4.06 -12.74
CA LEU A 146 16.70 -4.24 -12.01
C LEU A 146 16.85 -5.71 -11.57
N SER A 147 17.93 -6.34 -11.99
CA SER A 147 18.34 -7.70 -11.63
C SER A 147 19.86 -7.74 -11.58
N VAL A 148 20.44 -8.75 -10.93
CA VAL A 148 21.91 -8.89 -10.82
C VAL A 148 22.55 -8.86 -12.21
N ALA A 149 22.03 -9.61 -13.19
CA ALA A 149 22.55 -9.62 -14.55
C ALA A 149 22.47 -8.25 -15.26
N SER A 150 21.34 -7.55 -15.16
CA SER A 150 21.17 -6.20 -15.74
C SER A 150 22.14 -5.20 -15.11
N ALA A 151 22.35 -5.31 -13.79
CA ALA A 151 23.25 -4.45 -13.04
C ALA A 151 24.72 -4.76 -13.36
N THR A 152 25.11 -6.04 -13.45
CA THR A 152 26.45 -6.44 -13.91
C THR A 152 26.73 -5.90 -15.31
N GLY A 153 25.82 -6.11 -16.26
CA GLY A 153 25.98 -5.61 -17.63
C GLY A 153 26.07 -4.08 -17.70
N TRP A 154 25.34 -3.37 -16.82
CA TRP A 154 25.42 -1.91 -16.72
C TRP A 154 26.79 -1.43 -16.20
N ILE A 155 27.31 -2.11 -15.17
CA ILE A 155 28.65 -1.83 -14.60
C ILE A 155 29.73 -2.12 -15.65
N GLU A 156 29.68 -3.28 -16.31
CA GLU A 156 30.63 -3.68 -17.35
C GLU A 156 30.60 -2.75 -18.57
N ASN A 157 29.47 -2.09 -18.86
CA ASN A 157 29.36 -1.10 -19.92
C ASN A 157 29.91 0.28 -19.55
N GLY A 158 30.49 0.43 -18.35
CA GLY A 158 30.98 1.71 -17.83
C GLY A 158 29.84 2.65 -17.44
N TYR A 159 28.77 2.11 -16.85
CA TYR A 159 27.62 2.85 -16.34
C TYR A 159 26.83 3.66 -17.38
N LYS A 160 26.95 3.32 -18.67
CA LYS A 160 26.16 3.93 -19.74
C LYS A 160 24.69 3.53 -19.66
N LYS A 161 23.80 4.37 -20.15
CA LYS A 161 22.35 4.11 -20.12
C LYS A 161 22.03 2.76 -20.81
N PRO A 162 21.43 1.79 -20.10
CA PRO A 162 20.99 0.52 -20.68
C PRO A 162 19.74 0.67 -21.55
#